data_AF-A0A536K5H5-F1
#
_entry.id   AF-A0A536K5H5-F1
#
_cell.length_a   1.000
_cell.length_b   1.000
_cell.length_c   1.000
_cell.angle_alpha   90.00
_cell.angle_beta   90.00
_cell.angle_gamma   90.00
#
_symmetry.space_group_name_H-M   'P 1'
#
loop_
_entity.id
_entity.type
_entity.pdbx_description
1 polymer ?
#
loop_
_entity_poly.entity_id
_entity_poly.type
_entity_poly.pdbx_seq_one_letter_code
_entity_poly.pdbx_strand_id
1 'polypeptide(L)'
;MPLRRRLPLLHWSTASCTGSQRRVPALAARTGVDLLRERLASLAGPAATTPRRPAPVERPLPKGFEPYRTPYGTAWRWAEVRAVGRLEGRPPPVAHAYLDTETTGLSGGTGTYAFAAAVARPVQAGLEVVQLFLPEPAAEPAFLHALQEELQRTDALGTYNGATFDLPLLRTRWVMARLPGDFAHPQHVDLLKLARALLRQRLENCTLRNVELALLGFEREEDVEGALVPDAYFTYLRHGASPLLEATLEHNRQDVVSLLYLHARLLLRLDGDDPWMEAPDWLALGRFLLREGRRADGWRALRNALAMRQGRASATAALLLARQLVRRRRHAAAEAVLADAQTLLPAEPLLAIARARVLEWRLGHPGRALEVVEAAGRQGPHPAPVALDLERRGERLRRRVARLNGGQDRRPRQLLLVGQAPQRRHQRRLVGAALTRDLEDRL
;
A
#
# COMPACT_ATOMS: atom_id res chain seq x y z
N MET A 1 3.17 -43.16 3.80
CA MET A 1 2.41 -43.61 2.61
C MET A 1 1.74 -42.42 1.94
N PRO A 2 1.73 -42.33 0.59
CA PRO A 2 1.44 -41.12 -0.17
C PRO A 2 0.02 -41.11 -0.78
N LEU A 3 -0.32 -40.00 -1.45
CA LEU A 3 -1.23 -39.79 -2.62
C LEU A 3 -2.15 -38.57 -2.40
N ARG A 4 -1.80 -37.42 -3.00
CA ARG A 4 -2.29 -36.93 -4.32
C ARG A 4 -3.81 -36.91 -4.44
N ARG A 5 -4.40 -35.71 -4.36
CA ARG A 5 -5.70 -35.41 -4.97
C ARG A 5 -5.53 -34.34 -6.05
N ARG A 6 -5.80 -34.76 -7.29
CA ARG A 6 -6.06 -33.92 -8.45
C ARG A 6 -7.48 -33.34 -8.34
N LEU A 7 -7.67 -32.14 -8.88
CA LEU A 7 -8.96 -31.56 -9.27
C LEU A 7 -8.91 -31.22 -10.78
N PRO A 8 -10.07 -31.03 -11.44
CA PRO A 8 -10.37 -31.64 -12.72
C PRO A 8 -10.33 -30.70 -13.93
N LEU A 9 -10.30 -31.35 -15.09
CA LEU A 9 -10.39 -30.82 -16.43
C LEU A 9 -11.77 -30.22 -16.70
N LEU A 10 -11.80 -29.02 -17.29
CA LEU A 10 -12.99 -28.43 -17.89
C LEU A 10 -13.02 -28.75 -19.38
N HIS A 11 -14.18 -29.29 -19.78
CA HIS A 11 -14.61 -29.62 -21.13
C HIS A 11 -14.58 -28.42 -22.07
N TRP A 12 -14.28 -28.69 -23.35
CA TRP A 12 -14.80 -27.92 -24.47
C TRP A 12 -15.52 -28.84 -25.46
N SER A 13 -16.64 -28.32 -25.92
CA SER A 13 -17.72 -28.96 -26.67
C SER A 13 -17.32 -29.39 -28.08
N THR A 14 -17.89 -30.51 -28.49
CA THR A 14 -17.98 -31.03 -29.85
C THR A 14 -18.82 -30.12 -30.75
N ALA A 15 -18.32 -29.82 -31.95
CA ALA A 15 -19.15 -29.44 -33.09
C ALA A 15 -18.76 -30.34 -34.27
N SER A 16 -19.72 -31.16 -34.69
CA SER A 16 -19.69 -32.07 -35.83
C SER A 16 -19.75 -31.31 -37.15
N CYS A 17 -18.87 -31.64 -38.09
CA CYS A 17 -19.11 -31.38 -39.51
C CYS A 17 -18.86 -32.65 -40.32
N THR A 18 -19.87 -32.97 -41.12
CA THR A 18 -20.07 -34.16 -41.94
C THR A 18 -19.14 -34.20 -43.16
N GLY A 19 -18.99 -35.41 -43.69
CA GLY A 19 -17.97 -35.76 -44.68
C GLY A 19 -18.13 -35.17 -46.07
N SER A 20 -17.04 -35.25 -46.82
CA SER A 20 -17.05 -35.55 -48.24
C SER A 20 -15.75 -36.25 -48.60
N GLN A 21 -15.87 -37.54 -48.93
CA GLN A 21 -14.79 -38.34 -49.50
C GLN A 21 -14.63 -37.95 -50.97
N ARG A 22 -13.43 -37.50 -51.37
CA ARG A 22 -12.96 -37.60 -52.75
C ARG A 22 -11.61 -38.30 -52.77
N ARG A 23 -11.59 -39.42 -53.49
CA ARG A 23 -10.43 -40.28 -53.75
C ARG A 23 -9.32 -39.51 -54.47
N VAL A 24 -8.08 -39.76 -54.08
CA VAL A 24 -6.86 -39.41 -54.83
C VAL A 24 -6.08 -40.71 -55.07
N PRO A 25 -5.53 -40.97 -56.27
CA PRO A 25 -4.83 -42.21 -56.58
C PRO A 25 -3.43 -42.26 -55.95
N ALA A 26 -2.98 -43.48 -55.70
CA ALA A 26 -1.65 -43.80 -55.18
C ALA A 26 -0.56 -43.50 -56.23
N LEU A 27 0.45 -42.71 -55.86
CA LEU A 27 1.76 -42.74 -56.49
C LEU A 27 2.85 -42.39 -55.45
N ALA A 28 3.76 -43.33 -55.24
CA ALA A 28 5.12 -43.27 -54.67
C ALA A 28 5.39 -42.31 -53.48
N ALA A 29 5.67 -42.93 -52.32
CA ALA A 29 6.17 -42.27 -51.12
C ALA A 29 7.50 -41.53 -51.37
N ARG A 30 7.51 -40.22 -51.10
CA ARG A 30 8.72 -39.45 -50.78
C ARG A 30 8.66 -39.07 -49.31
N THR A 31 9.68 -39.42 -48.55
CA THR A 31 9.78 -39.13 -47.12
C THR A 31 9.94 -37.63 -46.87
N GLY A 32 9.27 -37.10 -45.84
CA GLY A 32 9.27 -35.67 -45.51
C GLY A 32 10.65 -35.04 -45.24
N VAL A 33 11.70 -35.85 -45.13
CA VAL A 33 13.09 -35.42 -44.98
C VAL A 33 13.66 -34.86 -46.29
N ASP A 34 13.25 -35.40 -47.45
CA ASP A 34 13.76 -34.96 -48.76
C ASP A 34 13.17 -33.60 -49.16
N LEU A 35 11.89 -33.37 -48.84
CA LEU A 35 11.21 -32.08 -48.98
C LEU A 35 11.78 -31.00 -48.06
N LEU A 36 12.28 -31.38 -46.87
CA LEU A 36 12.95 -30.46 -45.96
C LEU A 36 14.35 -30.09 -46.47
N ARG A 37 15.06 -31.03 -47.08
CA ARG A 37 16.40 -30.83 -47.64
C ARG A 37 16.34 -29.95 -48.90
N GLU A 38 15.35 -30.14 -49.77
CA GLU A 38 15.10 -29.26 -50.93
C GLU A 38 14.66 -27.85 -50.49
N ARG A 39 13.85 -27.71 -49.43
CA ARG A 39 13.51 -26.40 -48.85
C ARG A 39 14.70 -25.68 -48.21
N LEU A 40 15.63 -26.41 -47.61
CA LEU A 40 16.86 -25.84 -47.06
C LEU A 40 17.84 -25.45 -48.18
N ALA A 41 17.92 -26.23 -49.26
CA ALA A 41 18.74 -25.92 -50.41
C ALA A 41 18.20 -24.71 -51.21
N SER A 42 16.88 -24.53 -51.30
CA SER A 42 16.28 -23.36 -51.97
C SER A 42 16.37 -22.06 -51.17
N LEU A 43 16.66 -22.14 -49.87
CA LEU A 43 16.97 -20.99 -49.01
C LEU A 43 18.45 -20.55 -49.12
N ALA A 44 19.32 -21.40 -49.65
CA ALA A 44 20.70 -21.07 -49.97
C ALA A 44 20.81 -20.43 -51.37
N GLY A 45 20.13 -19.30 -51.57
CA GLY A 45 20.39 -18.40 -52.70
C GLY A 45 21.80 -17.81 -52.62
N PRO A 46 22.36 -17.27 -53.73
CA PRO A 46 23.73 -16.74 -53.75
C PRO A 46 23.89 -15.70 -52.65
N ALA A 47 25.00 -15.82 -51.90
CA ALA A 47 25.31 -15.06 -50.70
C ALA A 47 24.84 -13.60 -50.81
N ALA A 48 23.67 -13.32 -50.23
CA ALA A 48 23.23 -11.96 -50.01
C ALA A 48 24.35 -11.31 -49.20
N THR A 49 24.90 -10.21 -49.72
CA THR A 49 25.86 -9.37 -49.03
C THR A 49 25.41 -9.22 -47.59
N THR A 50 26.16 -9.81 -46.66
CA THR A 50 25.93 -9.66 -45.23
C THR A 50 25.69 -8.18 -44.98
N PRO A 51 24.52 -7.74 -44.46
CA PRO A 51 24.29 -6.33 -44.24
C PRO A 51 25.46 -5.83 -43.41
N ARG A 52 26.22 -4.91 -44.01
CA ARG A 52 27.45 -4.37 -43.43
C ARG A 52 27.07 -3.92 -42.03
N ARG A 53 27.59 -4.63 -41.03
CA ARG A 53 27.28 -4.37 -39.61
C ARG A 53 27.48 -2.86 -39.45
N PRO A 54 26.45 -2.08 -39.09
CA PRO A 54 26.61 -0.64 -38.96
C PRO A 54 27.83 -0.43 -38.08
N ALA A 55 28.71 0.50 -38.48
CA ALA A 55 29.88 0.84 -37.67
C ALA A 55 29.38 1.04 -36.23
N PRO A 56 30.08 0.50 -35.21
CA PRO A 56 29.66 0.68 -33.83
C PRO A 56 29.47 2.18 -33.61
N VAL A 57 28.21 2.59 -33.41
CA VAL A 57 27.91 3.97 -33.04
C VAL A 57 28.57 4.14 -31.70
N GLU A 58 29.59 4.99 -31.62
CA GLU A 58 30.13 5.41 -30.33
C GLU A 58 28.99 6.08 -29.58
N ARG A 59 28.54 5.43 -28.50
CA ARG A 59 27.51 5.94 -27.60
C ARG A 59 28.24 6.51 -26.39
N PRO A 60 28.55 7.82 -26.39
CA PRO A 60 29.18 8.42 -25.23
C PRO A 60 28.29 8.18 -24.02
N LEU A 61 28.92 7.85 -22.90
CA LEU A 61 28.22 7.63 -21.65
C LEU A 61 27.67 8.95 -21.10
N PRO A 62 26.61 8.87 -20.28
CA PRO A 62 26.16 10.02 -19.50
C PRO A 62 27.30 10.60 -18.66
N LYS A 63 27.20 11.89 -18.36
CA LYS A 63 28.29 12.63 -17.71
C LYS A 63 28.64 12.04 -16.34
N GLY A 64 29.94 11.84 -16.08
CA GLY A 64 30.48 11.46 -14.77
C GLY A 64 30.41 9.96 -14.44
N PHE A 65 29.95 9.12 -15.37
CA PHE A 65 30.05 7.66 -15.20
C PHE A 65 31.46 7.17 -15.52
N GLU A 66 32.04 6.45 -14.57
CA GLU A 66 33.38 5.88 -14.66
C GLU A 66 33.32 4.34 -14.76
N PRO A 67 34.30 3.70 -15.42
CA PRO A 67 34.34 2.25 -15.52
C PRO A 67 34.66 1.62 -14.15
N TYR A 68 33.82 0.70 -13.71
CA TYR A 68 34.00 -0.10 -12.50
C TYR A 68 34.21 -1.57 -12.88
N ARG A 69 35.36 -2.13 -12.53
CA ARG A 69 35.73 -3.51 -12.91
C ARG A 69 35.06 -4.52 -11.99
N THR A 70 34.41 -5.51 -12.60
CA THR A 70 33.79 -6.64 -11.92
C THR A 70 34.33 -7.95 -12.51
N PRO A 71 34.13 -9.10 -11.84
CA PRO A 71 34.43 -10.41 -12.42
C PRO A 71 33.64 -10.73 -13.71
N TYR A 72 32.58 -9.97 -14.01
CA TYR A 72 31.68 -10.18 -15.15
C TYR A 72 31.82 -9.11 -16.24
N GLY A 73 32.88 -8.29 -16.17
CA GLY A 73 33.15 -7.22 -17.13
C GLY A 73 33.13 -5.83 -16.49
N THR A 74 32.87 -4.81 -17.29
CA THR A 74 32.84 -3.41 -16.84
C THR A 74 31.41 -2.97 -16.54
N ALA A 75 31.16 -2.55 -15.31
CA ALA A 75 29.99 -1.76 -14.95
C ALA A 75 30.32 -0.26 -15.10
N TRP A 76 29.29 0.58 -15.15
CA TRP A 76 29.46 2.04 -15.23
C TRP A 76 28.85 2.67 -13.99
N ARG A 77 29.68 3.36 -13.23
CA ARG A 77 29.38 3.85 -11.89
C ARG A 77 29.61 5.36 -11.82
N TRP A 78 28.59 6.08 -11.41
CA TRP A 78 28.67 7.45 -10.95
C TRP A 78 28.59 7.44 -9.41
N ALA A 79 29.34 8.33 -8.74
CA ALA A 79 29.22 8.49 -7.31
C ALA A 79 29.54 9.92 -6.85
N GLU A 80 28.85 10.35 -5.80
CA GLU A 80 29.03 11.65 -5.17
C GLU A 80 28.78 11.52 -3.67
N VAL A 81 29.55 12.24 -2.85
CA VAL A 81 29.20 12.44 -1.44
C VAL A 81 28.58 13.82 -1.31
N ARG A 82 27.29 13.85 -1.00
CA ARG A 82 26.53 15.08 -0.78
C ARG A 82 26.56 15.43 0.70
N ALA A 83 26.70 16.71 1.01
CA ALA A 83 26.45 17.20 2.35
C ALA A 83 24.97 16.91 2.68
N VAL A 84 24.73 16.20 3.78
CA VAL A 84 23.36 16.04 4.27
C VAL A 84 22.97 17.35 4.91
N GLY A 85 21.85 17.93 4.47
CA GLY A 85 21.23 19.02 5.22
C GLY A 85 20.85 18.57 6.63
N ARG A 86 20.20 19.44 7.41
CA ARG A 86 19.59 18.96 8.66
C ARG A 86 18.53 17.93 8.32
N LEU A 87 18.77 16.67 8.71
CA LEU A 87 17.73 15.65 8.73
C LEU A 87 16.69 16.07 9.77
N GLU A 88 15.58 16.65 9.32
CA GLU A 88 14.40 16.85 10.18
C GLU A 88 13.72 15.50 10.43
N GLY A 89 14.32 14.69 11.30
CA GLY A 89 13.99 13.28 11.40
C GLY A 89 14.76 12.55 12.47
N ARG A 90 14.27 11.36 12.81
CA ARG A 90 15.04 10.38 13.58
C ARG A 90 15.77 9.48 12.58
N PRO A 91 17.11 9.38 12.62
CA PRO A 91 17.80 8.40 11.79
C PRO A 91 17.35 6.99 12.17
N PRO A 92 17.26 6.06 11.20
CA PRO A 92 16.95 4.67 11.52
C PRO A 92 18.00 4.09 12.49
N PRO A 93 17.61 3.09 13.30
CA PRO A 93 18.49 2.52 14.33
C PRO A 93 19.70 1.77 13.77
N VAL A 94 19.64 1.40 12.49
CA VAL A 94 20.72 0.77 11.73
C VAL A 94 20.93 1.53 10.42
N ALA A 95 22.15 1.49 9.89
CA ALA A 95 22.46 2.12 8.61
C ALA A 95 21.68 1.43 7.48
N HIS A 96 20.89 2.21 6.74
CA HIS A 96 20.16 1.74 5.57
C HIS A 96 20.82 2.25 4.29
N ALA A 97 20.95 1.39 3.29
CA ALA A 97 21.00 1.82 1.90
C ALA A 97 19.58 2.06 1.39
N TYR A 98 19.40 3.03 0.50
CA TYR A 98 18.13 3.31 -0.17
C TYR A 98 18.29 3.05 -1.65
N LEU A 99 17.41 2.24 -2.23
CA LEU A 99 17.47 1.82 -3.63
C LEU A 99 16.22 2.26 -4.38
N ASP A 100 16.45 2.73 -5.59
CA ASP A 100 15.44 2.97 -6.62
C ASP A 100 16.00 2.58 -8.00
N THR A 101 15.17 2.02 -8.88
CA THR A 101 15.59 1.59 -10.22
C THR A 101 14.76 2.20 -11.34
N GLU A 102 15.43 2.55 -12.43
CA GLU A 102 14.76 2.94 -13.67
C GLU A 102 14.73 1.76 -14.63
N THR A 103 13.56 1.53 -15.23
CA THR A 103 13.29 0.29 -15.97
C THR A 103 12.72 0.54 -17.35
N THR A 104 12.94 -0.40 -18.27
CA THR A 104 12.41 -0.31 -19.64
C THR A 104 10.93 -0.64 -19.77
N GLY A 105 10.21 -0.85 -18.66
CA GLY A 105 8.77 -1.11 -18.71
C GLY A 105 8.14 -1.32 -17.32
N LEU A 106 6.88 -0.93 -17.22
CA LEU A 106 6.13 -0.85 -15.95
C LEU A 106 5.56 -2.19 -15.44
N SER A 107 5.64 -3.27 -16.24
CA SER A 107 4.96 -4.54 -15.97
C SER A 107 5.89 -5.69 -15.55
N GLY A 108 7.18 -5.44 -15.34
CA GLY A 108 8.12 -6.41 -14.74
C GLY A 108 8.26 -7.75 -15.50
N GLY A 109 7.93 -7.77 -16.79
CA GLY A 109 8.07 -8.97 -17.61
C GLY A 109 9.55 -9.36 -17.82
N THR A 110 9.80 -10.57 -18.32
CA THR A 110 11.17 -11.08 -18.57
C THR A 110 11.97 -10.23 -19.57
N GLY A 111 11.31 -9.40 -20.37
CA GLY A 111 11.94 -8.44 -21.28
C GLY A 111 12.29 -7.08 -20.67
N THR A 112 11.87 -6.80 -19.43
CA THR A 112 12.18 -5.54 -18.73
C THR A 112 13.61 -5.59 -18.21
N TYR A 113 14.36 -4.52 -18.43
CA TYR A 113 15.70 -4.31 -17.87
C TYR A 113 15.64 -3.17 -16.85
N ALA A 114 16.41 -3.27 -15.78
CA ALA A 114 16.80 -2.10 -14.99
C ALA A 114 18.00 -1.47 -15.72
N PHE A 115 17.82 -0.26 -16.25
CA PHE A 115 18.88 0.43 -16.99
C PHE A 115 19.63 1.46 -16.13
N ALA A 116 19.03 1.88 -15.01
CA ALA A 116 19.71 2.61 -13.96
C ALA A 116 19.30 2.09 -12.58
N ALA A 117 20.22 2.15 -11.63
CA ALA A 117 19.94 1.87 -10.23
C ALA A 117 20.73 2.85 -9.37
N ALA A 118 20.03 3.65 -8.58
CA ALA A 118 20.64 4.54 -7.60
C ALA A 118 20.63 3.88 -6.23
N VAL A 119 21.68 4.14 -5.45
CA VAL A 119 21.84 3.70 -4.07
C VAL A 119 22.33 4.88 -3.24
N ALA A 120 21.58 5.27 -2.22
CA ALA A 120 22.02 6.28 -1.26
C ALA A 120 22.29 5.64 0.11
N ARG A 121 23.43 5.96 0.76
CA ARG A 121 23.73 5.49 2.12
C ARG A 121 24.49 6.53 2.95
N PRO A 122 24.17 6.67 4.24
CA PRO A 122 24.89 7.58 5.12
C PRO A 122 26.34 7.11 5.30
N VAL A 123 27.28 8.05 5.21
CA VAL A 123 28.72 7.87 5.45
C VAL A 123 29.20 8.96 6.41
N GLN A 124 30.42 8.84 6.95
CA GLN A 124 30.95 9.84 7.91
C GLN A 124 30.95 11.27 7.35
N ALA A 125 31.23 11.43 6.06
CA ALA A 125 31.34 12.73 5.39
C ALA A 125 30.00 13.27 4.85
N GLY A 126 28.89 12.53 4.96
CA GLY A 126 27.59 12.95 4.44
C GLY A 126 26.74 11.79 3.93
N LEU A 127 26.11 11.99 2.77
CA LEU A 127 25.32 10.96 2.07
C LEU A 127 26.05 10.58 0.78
N GLU A 128 26.54 9.35 0.72
CA GLU A 128 27.07 8.81 -0.53
C GLU A 128 25.88 8.40 -1.40
N VAL A 129 25.82 8.94 -2.62
CA VAL A 129 24.89 8.53 -3.67
C VAL A 129 25.72 7.88 -4.77
N VAL A 130 25.38 6.64 -5.09
CA VAL A 130 25.95 5.87 -6.19
C VAL A 130 24.85 5.65 -7.22
N GLN A 131 25.17 5.77 -8.50
CA GLN A 131 24.27 5.38 -9.57
C GLN A 131 25.00 4.46 -10.53
N LEU A 132 24.40 3.33 -10.85
CA LEU A 132 24.86 2.42 -11.89
C LEU A 132 24.02 2.65 -13.14
N PHE A 133 24.66 2.56 -14.31
CA PHE A 133 24.00 2.70 -15.61
C PHE A 133 24.35 1.52 -16.52
N LEU A 134 23.37 1.02 -17.26
CA LEU A 134 23.50 -0.07 -18.20
C LEU A 134 23.61 0.49 -19.62
N PRO A 135 24.80 0.64 -20.22
CA PRO A 135 24.92 1.25 -21.55
C PRO A 135 24.49 0.30 -22.69
N GLU A 136 24.47 -1.00 -22.41
CA GLU A 136 24.00 -2.00 -23.35
C GLU A 136 23.59 -3.27 -22.60
N PRO A 137 22.64 -4.07 -23.15
CA PRO A 137 22.18 -5.29 -22.49
C PRO A 137 23.30 -6.29 -22.17
N ALA A 138 24.39 -6.31 -22.96
CA ALA A 138 25.52 -7.21 -22.74
C ALA A 138 26.31 -6.91 -21.46
N ALA A 139 26.24 -5.68 -20.93
CA ALA A 139 26.91 -5.27 -19.70
C ALA A 139 26.10 -5.59 -18.43
N GLU A 140 24.91 -6.19 -18.56
CA GLU A 140 24.01 -6.43 -17.43
C GLU A 140 24.62 -7.31 -16.32
N PRO A 141 25.37 -8.39 -16.59
CA PRO A 141 26.00 -9.18 -15.53
C PRO A 141 26.93 -8.33 -14.64
N ALA A 142 27.72 -7.42 -15.24
CA ALA A 142 28.59 -6.52 -14.51
C ALA A 142 27.79 -5.48 -13.72
N PHE A 143 26.74 -4.91 -14.31
CA PHE A 143 25.82 -3.97 -13.65
C PHE A 143 25.16 -4.58 -12.41
N LEU A 144 24.57 -5.76 -12.53
CA LEU A 144 23.87 -6.43 -11.43
C LEU A 144 24.83 -6.83 -10.31
N HIS A 145 26.03 -7.29 -10.67
CA HIS A 145 27.05 -7.63 -9.69
C HIS A 145 27.50 -6.40 -8.90
N ALA A 146 27.83 -5.29 -9.58
CA ALA A 146 28.20 -4.04 -8.93
C ALA A 146 27.06 -3.52 -8.03
N LEU A 147 25.80 -3.66 -8.45
CA LEU A 147 24.65 -3.28 -7.63
C LEU A 147 24.59 -4.11 -6.34
N GLN A 148 24.76 -5.43 -6.43
CA GLN A 148 24.78 -6.29 -5.24
C GLN A 148 25.91 -5.88 -4.28
N GLU A 149 27.11 -5.58 -4.79
CA GLU A 149 28.22 -5.09 -3.95
C GLU A 149 27.86 -3.80 -3.22
N GLU A 150 27.21 -2.85 -3.90
CA GLU A 150 26.76 -1.59 -3.28
C GLU A 150 25.71 -1.81 -2.19
N LEU A 151 24.75 -2.72 -2.40
CA LEU A 151 23.71 -3.04 -1.41
C LEU A 151 24.26 -3.77 -0.18
N GLN A 152 25.32 -4.56 -0.34
CA GLN A 152 25.94 -5.33 0.74
C GLN A 152 26.82 -4.50 1.67
N ARG A 153 27.02 -3.22 1.39
CA ARG A 153 27.77 -2.29 2.25
C ARG A 153 26.99 -1.78 3.48
N THR A 154 25.73 -2.20 3.63
CA THR A 154 24.84 -1.78 4.73
C THR A 154 24.03 -2.96 5.27
N ASP A 155 23.60 -2.85 6.52
CA ASP A 155 22.86 -3.90 7.23
C ASP A 155 21.36 -3.94 6.90
N ALA A 156 20.84 -2.87 6.28
CA ALA A 156 19.44 -2.75 5.91
C ALA A 156 19.24 -2.03 4.57
N LEU A 157 18.11 -2.30 3.91
CA LEU A 157 17.70 -1.70 2.65
C LEU A 157 16.33 -1.05 2.80
N GLY A 158 16.20 0.21 2.40
CA GLY A 158 14.93 0.92 2.22
C GLY A 158 14.60 1.06 0.74
N THR A 159 13.35 0.80 0.35
CA THR A 159 12.85 1.15 -0.99
C THR A 159 11.44 1.73 -0.92
N TYR A 160 10.95 2.29 -2.02
CA TYR A 160 9.55 2.70 -2.14
C TYR A 160 8.82 1.80 -3.16
N ASN A 161 7.95 0.91 -2.69
CA ASN A 161 7.29 -0.12 -3.51
C ASN A 161 8.22 -1.21 -4.08
N GLY A 162 9.51 -1.22 -3.72
CA GLY A 162 10.46 -2.17 -4.29
C GLY A 162 10.31 -3.62 -3.84
N ALA A 163 9.49 -3.90 -2.79
CA ALA A 163 9.13 -5.28 -2.49
C ALA A 163 8.30 -5.94 -3.60
N THR A 164 7.55 -5.13 -4.36
CA THR A 164 6.65 -5.59 -5.43
C THR A 164 7.25 -5.37 -6.81
N PHE A 165 8.19 -4.44 -6.95
CA PHE A 165 8.73 -4.01 -8.24
C PHE A 165 10.24 -4.28 -8.39
N ASP A 166 11.09 -3.46 -7.77
CA ASP A 166 12.54 -3.48 -7.96
C ASP A 166 13.18 -4.83 -7.60
N LEU A 167 12.93 -5.34 -6.39
CA LEU A 167 13.60 -6.55 -5.91
C LEU A 167 13.18 -7.81 -6.70
N PRO A 168 11.89 -8.04 -7.01
CA PRO A 168 11.50 -9.11 -7.93
C PRO A 168 12.14 -9.01 -9.31
N LEU A 169 12.23 -7.80 -9.88
CA LEU A 169 12.89 -7.57 -11.18
C LEU A 169 14.37 -7.95 -11.10
N LEU A 170 15.11 -7.40 -10.13
CA LEU A 170 16.54 -7.64 -9.97
C LEU A 170 16.85 -9.13 -9.75
N ARG A 171 16.05 -9.84 -8.95
CA ARG A 171 16.18 -11.31 -8.79
C ARG A 171 15.98 -12.05 -10.12
N THR A 172 14.98 -11.66 -10.90
CA THR A 172 14.71 -12.27 -12.20
C THR A 172 15.88 -12.03 -13.15
N ARG A 173 16.39 -10.79 -13.21
CA ARG A 173 17.54 -10.41 -14.05
C ARG A 173 18.82 -11.13 -13.62
N TRP A 174 19.05 -11.29 -12.32
CA TRP A 174 20.18 -12.07 -11.79
C TRP A 174 20.21 -13.50 -12.31
N VAL A 175 19.06 -14.18 -12.24
CA VAL A 175 18.91 -15.55 -12.77
C VAL A 175 19.09 -15.58 -14.29
N MET A 176 18.50 -14.63 -15.03
CA MET A 176 18.63 -14.55 -16.49
C MET A 176 20.06 -14.27 -16.95
N ALA A 177 20.80 -13.46 -16.19
CA ALA A 177 22.22 -13.18 -16.38
C ALA A 177 23.12 -14.37 -16.00
N ARG A 178 22.54 -15.46 -15.45
CA ARG A 178 23.23 -16.67 -15.00
C ARG A 178 24.31 -16.39 -13.94
N LEU A 179 24.07 -15.38 -13.10
CA LEU A 179 24.95 -15.08 -11.99
C LEU A 179 24.80 -16.16 -10.90
N PRO A 180 25.88 -16.54 -10.22
CA PRO A 180 25.85 -17.61 -9.22
C PRO A 180 25.05 -17.20 -7.98
N GLY A 181 24.38 -18.17 -7.36
CA GLY A 181 23.58 -17.95 -6.16
C GLY A 181 22.35 -17.08 -6.39
N ASP A 182 21.77 -16.59 -5.29
CA ASP A 182 20.63 -15.69 -5.31
C ASP A 182 21.09 -14.23 -5.24
N PHE A 183 20.29 -13.32 -5.83
CA PHE A 183 20.48 -11.88 -5.63
C PHE A 183 20.28 -11.53 -4.16
N ALA A 184 21.38 -11.20 -3.49
CA ALA A 184 21.42 -10.94 -2.07
C ALA A 184 21.27 -9.45 -1.77
N HIS A 185 20.42 -9.14 -0.80
CA HIS A 185 20.27 -7.80 -0.24
C HIS A 185 20.05 -7.91 1.28
N PRO A 186 20.37 -6.86 2.05
CA PRO A 186 20.17 -6.87 3.50
C PRO A 186 18.69 -6.85 3.90
N GLN A 187 18.40 -6.80 5.20
CA GLN A 187 17.02 -6.74 5.70
C GLN A 187 16.26 -5.55 5.08
N HIS A 188 15.07 -5.80 4.55
CA HIS A 188 14.37 -4.85 3.70
C HIS A 188 13.16 -4.22 4.40
N VAL A 189 13.06 -2.89 4.30
CA VAL A 189 11.87 -2.11 4.62
C VAL A 189 11.31 -1.44 3.36
N ASP A 190 10.03 -1.65 3.11
CA ASP A 190 9.30 -0.97 2.03
C ASP A 190 8.51 0.21 2.61
N LEU A 191 8.97 1.42 2.30
CA LEU A 191 8.44 2.67 2.83
C LEU A 191 7.01 2.95 2.37
N LEU A 192 6.58 2.40 1.22
CA LEU A 192 5.20 2.57 0.76
C LEU A 192 4.20 1.92 1.72
N LYS A 193 4.57 0.80 2.34
CA LYS A 193 3.70 0.11 3.31
C LYS A 193 3.49 0.97 4.57
N LEU A 194 4.57 1.60 5.05
CA LEU A 194 4.52 2.53 6.18
C LEU A 194 3.75 3.80 5.82
N ALA A 195 4.04 4.41 4.67
CA ALA A 195 3.34 5.59 4.17
C ALA A 195 1.82 5.33 4.05
N ARG A 196 1.40 4.20 3.47
CA ARG A 196 -0.03 3.83 3.39
C ARG A 196 -0.66 3.60 4.76
N ALA A 197 0.08 3.03 5.70
CA ALA A 197 -0.44 2.78 7.05
C ALA A 197 -0.72 4.09 7.81
N LEU A 198 0.06 5.14 7.55
CA LEU A 198 0.01 6.41 8.29
C LEU A 198 -0.72 7.54 7.55
N LEU A 199 -0.64 7.60 6.22
CA LEU A 199 -1.04 8.78 5.44
C LEU A 199 -2.24 8.54 4.52
N ARG A 200 -2.69 7.30 4.32
CA ARG A 200 -3.78 6.98 3.36
C ARG A 200 -5.12 7.63 3.72
N GLN A 201 -5.30 8.10 4.95
CA GLN A 201 -6.50 8.85 5.34
C GLN A 201 -6.42 10.34 5.00
N ARG A 202 -5.21 10.86 4.74
CA ARG A 202 -4.93 12.25 4.41
C ARG A 202 -4.67 12.44 2.91
N LEU A 203 -4.01 11.47 2.27
CA LEU A 203 -3.63 11.53 0.86
C LEU A 203 -4.55 10.65 0.00
N GLU A 204 -4.97 11.15 -1.16
CA GLU A 204 -5.77 10.40 -2.13
C GLU A 204 -5.04 9.14 -2.62
N ASN A 205 -3.75 9.29 -2.89
CA ASN A 205 -2.83 8.21 -3.19
C ASN A 205 -1.49 8.44 -2.49
N CYS A 206 -0.73 7.36 -2.29
CA CYS A 206 0.60 7.43 -1.69
C CYS A 206 1.65 7.12 -2.77
N THR A 207 1.66 7.86 -3.88
CA THR A 207 2.86 7.87 -4.74
C THR A 207 4.02 8.53 -4.01
N LEU A 208 5.26 8.25 -4.42
CA LEU A 208 6.44 8.87 -3.81
C LEU A 208 6.33 10.40 -3.87
N ARG A 209 6.05 10.95 -5.05
CA ARG A 209 5.78 12.39 -5.28
C ARG A 209 4.79 12.99 -4.28
N ASN A 210 3.63 12.35 -4.08
CA ASN A 210 2.60 12.90 -3.19
C ASN A 210 2.99 12.84 -1.72
N VAL A 211 3.75 11.81 -1.33
CA VAL A 211 4.24 11.67 0.04
C VAL A 211 5.39 12.65 0.31
N GLU A 212 6.29 12.86 -0.64
CA GLU A 212 7.35 13.87 -0.57
C GLU A 212 6.77 15.27 -0.41
N LEU A 213 5.82 15.65 -1.27
CA LEU A 213 5.17 16.96 -1.17
C LEU A 213 4.50 17.14 0.20
N ALA A 214 3.78 16.12 0.67
CA ALA A 214 3.04 16.19 1.92
C ALA A 214 3.93 16.23 3.18
N LEU A 215 5.11 15.60 3.16
CA LEU A 215 5.95 15.42 4.34
C LEU A 215 7.25 16.22 4.34
N LEU A 216 7.82 16.46 3.16
CA LEU A 216 9.11 17.14 3.00
C LEU A 216 8.95 18.56 2.45
N GLY A 217 7.76 18.91 1.94
CA GLY A 217 7.50 20.23 1.36
C GLY A 217 8.26 20.48 0.06
N PHE A 218 8.80 19.43 -0.56
CA PHE A 218 9.45 19.54 -1.86
C PHE A 218 8.38 19.64 -2.96
N GLU A 219 8.22 20.84 -3.51
CA GLU A 219 7.60 21.02 -4.82
C GLU A 219 8.65 20.64 -5.86
N ARG A 220 8.51 19.45 -6.45
CA ARG A 220 9.34 19.03 -7.59
C ARG A 220 8.89 19.86 -8.79
N GLU A 221 9.81 20.58 -9.44
CA GLU A 221 9.58 21.06 -10.81
C GLU A 221 9.21 19.82 -11.66
N GLU A 222 8.15 19.93 -12.46
CA GLU A 222 7.66 18.79 -13.24
C GLU A 222 8.74 18.32 -14.20
N ASP A 223 9.41 17.22 -13.89
CA ASP A 223 10.30 16.61 -14.86
C ASP A 223 10.00 15.11 -15.02
N VAL A 224 10.02 14.72 -16.30
CA VAL A 224 9.78 13.41 -16.90
C VAL A 224 8.52 12.68 -16.41
N GLU A 225 7.47 12.71 -17.23
CA GLU A 225 6.35 11.78 -17.07
C GLU A 225 6.90 10.34 -17.04
N GLY A 226 6.55 9.56 -16.00
CA GLY A 226 7.07 8.20 -15.83
C GLY A 226 6.84 7.25 -17.02
N ALA A 227 5.92 7.60 -17.93
CA ALA A 227 5.71 6.88 -19.20
C ALA A 227 6.86 7.08 -20.21
N LEU A 228 7.60 8.18 -20.12
CA LEU A 228 8.70 8.55 -21.02
C LEU A 228 10.07 8.01 -20.57
N VAL A 229 10.17 7.51 -19.34
CA VAL A 229 11.41 6.94 -18.78
C VAL A 229 11.99 5.82 -19.66
N PRO A 230 11.21 4.82 -20.13
CA PRO A 230 11.74 3.81 -21.05
C PRO A 230 12.25 4.40 -22.36
N ASP A 231 11.59 5.43 -22.89
CA ASP A 231 11.96 6.08 -24.14
C ASP A 231 13.32 6.79 -24.04
N ALA A 232 13.66 7.32 -22.86
CA ALA A 232 14.98 7.87 -22.58
C ALA A 232 16.10 6.85 -22.87
N TYR A 233 15.92 5.62 -22.37
CA TYR A 233 16.88 4.54 -22.55
C TYR A 233 16.91 4.00 -23.98
N PHE A 234 15.75 3.79 -24.62
CA PHE A 234 15.72 3.32 -26.00
C PHE A 234 16.29 4.35 -26.98
N THR A 235 16.10 5.64 -26.70
CA THR A 235 16.74 6.73 -27.45
C THR A 235 18.25 6.67 -27.27
N TYR A 236 18.73 6.44 -26.05
CA TYR A 236 20.15 6.24 -25.79
C TYR A 236 20.76 5.06 -26.57
N LEU A 237 20.08 3.92 -26.61
CA LEU A 237 20.56 2.76 -27.37
C LEU A 237 20.63 3.03 -28.90
N ARG A 238 19.86 3.99 -29.42
CA ARG A 238 19.88 4.35 -30.84
C ARG A 238 20.85 5.49 -31.16
N HIS A 239 20.91 6.50 -30.30
CA HIS A 239 21.49 7.81 -30.62
C HIS A 239 22.52 8.30 -29.58
N GLY A 240 22.73 7.58 -28.49
CA GLY A 240 23.60 8.00 -27.39
C GLY A 240 22.93 8.98 -26.40
N ALA A 241 23.74 9.63 -25.56
CA ALA A 241 23.26 10.49 -24.49
C ALA A 241 22.26 11.57 -24.98
N SER A 242 21.24 11.84 -24.17
CA SER A 242 20.20 12.84 -24.48
C SER A 242 19.82 13.62 -23.21
N PRO A 243 19.29 14.84 -23.33
CA PRO A 243 18.79 15.59 -22.17
C PRO A 243 17.72 14.83 -21.37
N LEU A 244 16.86 14.07 -22.05
CA LEU A 244 15.85 13.24 -21.41
C LEU A 244 16.47 12.13 -20.54
N LEU A 245 17.55 11.50 -21.01
CA LEU A 245 18.28 10.51 -20.21
C LEU A 245 18.94 11.16 -18.99
N GLU A 246 19.60 12.31 -19.17
CA GLU A 246 20.26 13.01 -18.06
C GLU A 246 19.24 13.43 -16.97
N ALA A 247 18.07 13.93 -17.38
CA ALA A 247 16.97 14.24 -16.44
C ALA A 247 16.46 12.99 -15.71
N THR A 248 16.26 11.87 -16.43
CA THR A 248 15.86 10.59 -15.83
C THR A 248 16.88 10.09 -14.80
N LEU A 249 18.17 10.18 -15.12
CA LEU A 249 19.24 9.78 -14.21
C LEU A 249 19.36 10.70 -12.99
N GLU A 250 19.11 12.00 -13.15
CA GLU A 250 19.04 12.93 -12.01
C GLU A 250 17.84 12.62 -11.09
N HIS A 251 16.66 12.30 -11.63
CA HIS A 251 15.52 11.91 -10.81
C HIS A 251 15.77 10.66 -9.99
N ASN A 252 16.29 9.61 -10.60
CA ASN A 252 16.60 8.38 -9.89
C ASN A 252 17.61 8.64 -8.74
N ARG A 253 18.57 9.55 -8.93
CA ARG A 253 19.48 10.00 -7.85
C ARG A 253 18.74 10.78 -6.75
N GLN A 254 17.81 11.65 -7.12
CA GLN A 254 17.00 12.41 -6.16
C GLN A 254 16.06 11.50 -5.36
N ASP A 255 15.45 10.50 -5.99
CA ASP A 255 14.50 9.60 -5.35
C ASP A 255 15.13 8.86 -4.17
N VAL A 256 16.32 8.30 -4.34
CA VAL A 256 17.01 7.61 -3.22
C VAL A 256 17.43 8.56 -2.10
N VAL A 257 17.70 9.83 -2.41
CA VAL A 257 17.92 10.87 -1.39
C VAL A 257 16.62 11.17 -0.65
N SER A 258 15.50 11.33 -1.37
CA SER A 258 14.18 11.50 -0.76
C SER A 258 13.80 10.34 0.15
N LEU A 259 14.13 9.10 -0.21
CA LEU A 259 13.82 7.93 0.63
C LEU A 259 14.48 8.01 2.01
N LEU A 260 15.70 8.54 2.12
CA LEU A 260 16.36 8.77 3.40
C LEU A 260 15.54 9.72 4.29
N TYR A 261 15.21 10.90 3.76
CA TYR A 261 14.45 11.91 4.50
C TYR A 261 13.05 11.43 4.85
N LEU A 262 12.39 10.77 3.90
CA LEU A 262 11.08 10.19 4.07
C LEU A 262 11.07 9.13 5.17
N HIS A 263 12.06 8.22 5.17
CA HIS A 263 12.15 7.19 6.20
C HIS A 263 12.32 7.82 7.58
N ALA A 264 13.24 8.79 7.73
CA ALA A 264 13.46 9.49 8.98
C ALA A 264 12.19 10.20 9.48
N ARG A 265 11.40 10.77 8.56
CA ARG A 265 10.13 11.44 8.91
C ARG A 265 9.02 10.46 9.26
N LEU A 266 8.91 9.33 8.56
CA LEU A 266 7.97 8.26 8.88
C LEU A 266 8.26 7.66 10.26
N LEU A 267 9.52 7.54 10.66
CA LEU A 267 9.91 7.09 12.00
C LEU A 267 9.43 8.06 13.09
N LEU A 268 9.60 9.38 12.90
CA LEU A 268 9.03 10.37 13.83
C LEU A 268 7.51 10.23 13.96
N ARG A 269 6.80 10.01 12.84
CA ARG A 269 5.34 9.78 12.85
C ARG A 269 4.95 8.48 13.55
N LEU A 270 5.75 7.43 13.45
CA LEU A 270 5.51 6.16 14.17
C LEU A 270 5.65 6.31 15.69
N ASP A 271 6.55 7.18 16.13
CA ASP A 271 6.74 7.50 17.54
C ASP A 271 5.67 8.49 18.06
N GLY A 272 5.04 9.24 17.15
CA GLY A 272 4.08 10.30 17.47
C GLY A 272 4.77 11.61 17.85
N ASP A 273 5.97 11.84 17.32
CA ASP A 273 6.80 13.00 17.65
C ASP A 273 6.87 14.02 16.50
N ASP A 274 6.20 13.76 15.37
CA ASP A 274 6.10 14.72 14.27
C ASP A 274 5.06 15.82 14.62
N PRO A 275 5.48 17.09 14.79
CA PRO A 275 4.59 18.18 15.19
C PRO A 275 3.56 18.55 14.13
N TRP A 276 3.73 18.08 12.89
CA TRP A 276 2.85 18.34 11.76
C TRP A 276 1.84 17.20 11.52
N MET A 277 1.64 16.34 12.52
CA MET A 277 0.59 15.32 12.49
C MET A 277 -0.80 15.92 12.71
N GLU A 278 -1.70 15.64 11.79
CA GLU A 278 -3.09 16.05 11.85
C GLU A 278 -4.00 14.94 12.43
N ALA A 279 -5.28 15.25 12.65
CA ALA A 279 -6.24 14.27 13.16
C ALA A 279 -6.29 12.95 12.37
N PRO A 280 -6.26 12.95 11.01
CA PRO A 280 -6.19 11.71 10.22
C PRO A 280 -4.92 10.89 10.48
N ASP A 281 -3.78 11.57 10.67
CA ASP A 281 -2.48 10.92 10.91
C ASP A 281 -2.47 10.23 12.28
N TRP A 282 -2.95 10.93 13.32
CA TRP A 282 -3.09 10.37 14.65
C TRP A 282 -4.09 9.20 14.70
N LEU A 283 -5.20 9.29 13.95
CA LEU A 283 -6.16 8.21 13.81
C LEU A 283 -5.53 6.98 13.14
N ALA A 284 -4.78 7.20 12.05
CA ALA A 284 -4.08 6.15 11.32
C ALA A 284 -3.02 5.48 12.20
N LEU A 285 -2.20 6.26 12.91
CA LEU A 285 -1.23 5.76 13.89
C LEU A 285 -1.93 4.94 14.99
N GLY A 286 -3.02 5.45 15.56
CA GLY A 286 -3.79 4.74 16.59
C GLY A 286 -4.30 3.39 16.10
N ARG A 287 -4.84 3.33 14.88
CA ARG A 287 -5.27 2.07 14.24
C ARG A 287 -4.10 1.13 13.97
N PHE A 288 -2.98 1.64 13.51
CA PHE A 288 -1.76 0.87 13.27
C PHE A 288 -1.26 0.21 14.56
N LEU A 289 -1.02 1.01 15.61
CA LEU A 289 -0.52 0.53 16.90
C LEU A 289 -1.48 -0.45 17.59
N LEU A 290 -2.79 -0.26 17.45
CA LEU A 290 -3.78 -1.21 17.97
C LEU A 290 -3.73 -2.57 17.24
N ARG A 291 -3.50 -2.58 15.93
CA ARG A 291 -3.33 -3.81 15.13
C ARG A 291 -2.05 -4.55 15.53
N GLU A 292 -0.97 -3.82 15.77
CA GLU A 292 0.31 -4.35 16.26
C GLU A 292 0.27 -4.76 17.74
N GLY A 293 -0.88 -4.64 18.42
CA GLY A 293 -1.02 -5.02 19.83
C GLY A 293 -0.43 -4.02 20.84
N ARG A 294 0.14 -2.89 20.39
CA ARG A 294 0.62 -1.77 21.21
C ARG A 294 -0.53 -0.93 21.76
N ARG A 295 -1.33 -1.54 22.65
CA ARG A 295 -2.63 -1.00 23.10
C ARG A 295 -2.53 0.35 23.82
N ALA A 296 -1.48 0.59 24.61
CA ALA A 296 -1.32 1.84 25.34
C ALA A 296 -0.98 3.00 24.39
N ASP A 297 -0.03 2.79 23.49
CA ASP A 297 0.36 3.80 22.49
C ASP A 297 -0.77 4.06 21.50
N GLY A 298 -1.47 3.01 21.03
CA GLY A 298 -2.63 3.18 20.16
C GLY A 298 -3.76 3.96 20.82
N TRP A 299 -4.00 3.74 22.12
CA TRP A 299 -4.94 4.55 22.90
C TRP A 299 -4.49 6.02 23.00
N ARG A 300 -3.20 6.27 23.25
CA ARG A 300 -2.63 7.63 23.28
C ARG A 300 -2.81 8.34 21.93
N ALA A 301 -2.46 7.68 20.83
CA ALA A 301 -2.62 8.23 19.49
C ALA A 301 -4.10 8.56 19.15
N LEU A 302 -5.05 7.68 19.51
CA LEU A 302 -6.48 8.00 19.34
C LEU A 302 -6.94 9.18 20.21
N ARG A 303 -6.38 9.34 21.41
CA ARG A 303 -6.66 10.53 22.23
C ARG A 303 -6.13 11.80 21.58
N ASN A 304 -4.94 11.75 21.00
CA ASN A 304 -4.36 12.87 20.26
C ASN A 304 -5.22 13.22 19.04
N ALA A 305 -5.68 12.22 18.28
CA ALA A 305 -6.61 12.42 17.17
C ALA A 305 -7.90 13.14 17.62
N LEU A 306 -8.51 12.71 18.73
CA LEU A 306 -9.69 13.37 19.29
C LEU A 306 -9.37 14.79 19.80
N ALA A 307 -8.19 15.01 20.37
CA ALA A 307 -7.76 16.31 20.90
C ALA A 307 -7.58 17.38 19.81
N MET A 308 -7.46 16.99 18.53
CA MET A 308 -7.47 17.92 17.40
C MET A 308 -8.85 18.56 17.18
N ARG A 309 -9.93 17.94 17.68
CA ARG A 309 -11.30 18.49 17.69
C ARG A 309 -11.82 18.95 16.31
N GLN A 310 -11.32 18.34 15.25
CA GLN A 310 -11.64 18.74 13.89
C GLN A 310 -11.92 17.54 13.00
N GLY A 311 -13.00 17.65 12.24
CA GLY A 311 -13.38 16.74 11.18
C GLY A 311 -13.68 15.31 11.61
N ARG A 312 -13.93 14.48 10.58
CA ARG A 312 -14.38 13.09 10.74
C ARG A 312 -13.34 12.19 11.42
N ALA A 313 -12.05 12.50 11.30
CA ALA A 313 -10.99 11.72 11.94
C ALA A 313 -11.06 11.80 13.48
N SER A 314 -11.26 13.01 14.02
CA SER A 314 -11.45 13.22 15.46
C SER A 314 -12.70 12.49 15.98
N ALA A 315 -13.82 12.56 15.25
CA ALA A 315 -15.04 11.84 15.59
C ALA A 315 -14.84 10.32 15.56
N THR A 316 -14.15 9.80 14.54
CA THR A 316 -13.84 8.37 14.42
C THR A 316 -12.96 7.90 15.57
N ALA A 317 -11.99 8.71 16.01
CA ALA A 317 -11.17 8.40 17.16
C ALA A 317 -12.00 8.30 18.46
N ALA A 318 -12.94 9.22 18.70
CA ALA A 318 -13.87 9.14 19.83
C ALA A 318 -14.71 7.84 19.80
N LEU A 319 -15.24 7.46 18.64
CA LEU A 319 -16.00 6.23 18.47
C LEU A 319 -15.17 4.99 18.81
N LEU A 320 -13.89 4.94 18.38
CA LEU A 320 -12.97 3.84 18.70
C LEU A 320 -12.63 3.78 20.19
N LEU A 321 -12.32 4.92 20.81
CA LEU A 321 -12.06 5.03 22.26
C LEU A 321 -13.29 4.54 23.06
N ALA A 322 -14.49 5.01 22.71
CA ALA A 322 -15.73 4.61 23.36
C ALA A 322 -16.00 3.10 23.21
N ARG A 323 -15.80 2.54 22.01
CA ARG A 323 -15.92 1.09 21.77
C ARG A 323 -15.00 0.28 22.68
N GLN A 324 -13.77 0.72 22.86
CA GLN A 324 -12.80 0.06 23.74
C GLN A 324 -13.18 0.20 25.22
N LEU A 325 -13.71 1.34 25.66
CA LEU A 325 -14.22 1.53 27.03
C LEU A 325 -15.43 0.63 27.31
N VAL A 326 -16.36 0.52 26.35
CA VAL A 326 -17.52 -0.37 26.46
C VAL A 326 -17.07 -1.82 26.60
N ARG A 327 -16.08 -2.28 25.82
CA ARG A 327 -15.51 -3.64 25.95
C ARG A 327 -14.89 -3.88 27.32
N ARG A 328 -14.29 -2.85 27.93
CA ARG A 328 -13.73 -2.89 29.29
C ARG A 328 -14.77 -2.64 30.40
N ARG A 329 -16.07 -2.61 30.07
CA ARG A 329 -17.18 -2.31 30.99
C ARG A 329 -17.11 -0.93 31.66
N ARG A 330 -16.32 0.01 31.12
CA ARG A 330 -16.23 1.40 31.60
C ARG A 330 -17.28 2.28 30.91
N HIS A 331 -18.55 1.96 31.12
CA HIS A 331 -19.66 2.56 30.38
C HIS A 331 -19.85 4.06 30.63
N ALA A 332 -19.68 4.51 31.89
CA ALA A 332 -19.73 5.94 32.23
C ALA A 332 -18.63 6.74 31.51
N ALA A 333 -17.39 6.22 31.50
CA ALA A 333 -16.29 6.85 30.77
C ALA A 333 -16.53 6.87 29.25
N ALA A 334 -17.17 5.82 28.69
CA ALA A 334 -17.53 5.80 27.28
C ALA A 334 -18.58 6.88 26.95
N GLU A 335 -19.57 7.09 27.83
CA GLU A 335 -20.55 8.17 27.67
C GLU A 335 -19.90 9.54 27.77
N ALA A 336 -19.00 9.76 28.73
CA ALA A 336 -18.26 11.02 28.86
C ALA A 336 -17.47 11.36 27.60
N VAL A 337 -16.67 10.41 27.08
CA VAL A 337 -15.91 10.62 25.83
C VAL A 337 -16.83 10.96 24.65
N LEU A 338 -17.98 10.28 24.52
CA LEU A 338 -18.92 10.54 23.43
C LEU A 338 -19.67 11.86 23.61
N ALA A 339 -20.00 12.24 24.84
CA ALA A 339 -20.64 13.52 25.16
C ALA A 339 -19.71 14.69 24.84
N ASP A 340 -18.46 14.63 25.30
CA ASP A 340 -17.45 15.64 25.03
C ASP A 340 -17.20 15.77 23.53
N ALA A 341 -17.02 14.65 22.84
CA ALA A 341 -16.82 14.63 21.39
C ALA A 341 -18.02 15.21 20.63
N GLN A 342 -19.25 14.87 21.02
CA GLN A 342 -20.47 15.39 20.38
C GLN A 342 -20.60 16.91 20.57
N THR A 343 -20.22 17.44 21.73
CA THR A 343 -20.21 18.89 21.98
C THR A 343 -19.20 19.61 21.09
N LEU A 344 -18.01 19.03 20.93
CA LEU A 344 -16.93 19.61 20.13
C LEU A 344 -17.13 19.43 18.63
N LEU A 345 -17.86 18.39 18.22
CA LEU A 345 -18.10 18.00 16.82
C LEU A 345 -19.60 17.81 16.57
N PRO A 346 -20.43 18.86 16.69
CA PRO A 346 -21.88 18.75 16.59
C PRO A 346 -22.36 18.34 15.19
N ALA A 347 -21.54 18.57 14.16
CA ALA A 347 -21.83 18.17 12.77
C ALA A 347 -21.66 16.66 12.51
N GLU A 348 -21.19 15.87 13.49
CA GLU A 348 -20.86 14.45 13.33
C GLU A 348 -21.95 13.55 13.96
N PRO A 349 -23.01 13.18 13.22
CA PRO A 349 -24.20 12.52 13.77
C PRO A 349 -23.93 11.10 14.30
N LEU A 350 -22.87 10.44 13.84
CA LEU A 350 -22.48 9.12 14.33
C LEU A 350 -22.12 9.14 15.82
N LEU A 351 -21.64 10.28 16.34
CA LEU A 351 -21.36 10.45 17.78
C LEU A 351 -22.66 10.38 18.60
N ALA A 352 -23.72 11.06 18.16
CA ALA A 352 -25.03 11.02 18.81
C ALA A 352 -25.63 9.60 18.81
N ILE A 353 -25.55 8.90 17.68
CA ILE A 353 -26.04 7.51 17.56
C ILE A 353 -25.27 6.59 18.52
N ALA A 354 -23.95 6.70 18.56
CA ALA A 354 -23.12 5.89 19.45
C ALA A 354 -23.42 6.20 20.93
N ARG A 355 -23.56 7.49 21.29
CA ARG A 355 -23.88 7.93 22.65
C ARG A 355 -25.25 7.42 23.10
N ALA A 356 -26.26 7.53 22.25
CA ALA A 356 -27.60 7.01 22.52
C ALA A 356 -27.59 5.49 22.75
N ARG A 357 -26.77 4.72 22.02
CA ARG A 357 -26.60 3.27 22.26
C ARG A 357 -25.97 2.99 23.63
N VAL A 358 -24.97 3.75 24.05
CA VAL A 358 -24.36 3.59 25.38
C VAL A 358 -25.36 3.92 26.48
N LEU A 359 -26.06 5.07 26.37
CA LEU A 359 -27.09 5.49 27.32
C LEU A 359 -28.21 4.45 27.43
N GLU A 360 -28.75 3.98 26.31
CA GLU A 360 -29.87 3.04 26.31
C GLU A 360 -29.45 1.63 26.78
N TRP A 361 -28.39 1.06 26.20
CA TRP A 361 -28.10 -0.38 26.33
C TRP A 361 -27.09 -0.71 27.43
N ARG A 362 -26.27 0.27 27.84
CA ARG A 362 -25.21 0.04 28.85
C ARG A 362 -25.49 0.75 30.16
N LEU A 363 -26.11 1.92 30.12
CA LEU A 363 -26.41 2.72 31.32
C LEU A 363 -27.89 2.68 31.74
N GLY A 364 -28.80 2.22 30.87
CA GLY A 364 -30.22 2.11 31.21
C GLY A 364 -30.95 3.45 31.30
N HIS A 365 -30.50 4.47 30.56
CA HIS A 365 -31.09 5.81 30.53
C HIS A 365 -31.77 6.09 29.17
N PRO A 366 -32.94 5.48 28.88
CA PRO A 366 -33.62 5.66 27.60
C PRO A 366 -34.15 7.09 27.37
N GLY A 367 -34.47 7.86 28.44
CA GLY A 367 -34.85 9.28 28.34
C GLY A 367 -33.71 10.14 27.82
N ARG A 368 -32.54 10.08 28.46
CA ARG A 368 -31.32 10.75 27.97
C ARG A 368 -30.92 10.29 26.56
N ALA A 369 -31.10 9.01 26.24
CA ALA A 369 -30.85 8.51 24.89
C ALA A 369 -31.80 9.13 23.85
N LEU A 370 -33.06 9.37 24.22
CA LEU A 370 -34.04 10.02 23.36
C LEU A 370 -33.67 11.49 23.11
N GLU A 371 -33.34 12.24 24.18
CA GLU A 371 -32.90 13.63 24.09
C GLU A 371 -31.74 13.81 23.11
N VAL A 372 -30.73 12.93 23.18
CA VAL A 372 -29.56 12.94 22.29
C VAL A 372 -29.96 12.72 20.83
N VAL A 373 -30.88 11.79 20.57
CA VAL A 373 -31.31 11.45 19.20
C VAL A 373 -32.19 12.55 18.61
N GLU A 374 -33.10 13.12 19.40
CA GLU A 374 -33.96 14.23 18.97
C GLU A 374 -33.17 15.54 18.77
N ALA A 375 -32.14 15.78 19.59
CA ALA A 375 -31.22 16.88 19.37
C ALA A 375 -30.46 16.72 18.05
N ALA A 376 -29.90 15.52 17.78
CA ALA A 376 -29.21 15.25 16.53
C ALA A 376 -30.14 15.31 15.31
N GLY A 377 -31.38 14.84 15.43
CA GLY A 377 -32.36 14.92 14.35
C GLY A 377 -32.77 16.35 13.97
N ARG A 378 -32.61 17.31 14.87
CA ARG A 378 -32.82 18.74 14.60
C ARG A 378 -31.61 19.43 13.95
N GLN A 379 -30.44 18.79 13.94
CA GLN A 379 -29.22 19.36 13.38
C GLN A 379 -29.12 19.10 11.88
N GLY A 380 -29.66 20.02 11.06
CA GLY A 380 -29.46 20.03 9.61
C GLY A 380 -29.85 18.75 8.86
N PRO A 381 -29.67 18.73 7.53
CA PRO A 381 -29.87 17.51 6.74
C PRO A 381 -28.71 16.53 6.97
N HIS A 382 -29.05 15.28 7.28
CA HIS A 382 -28.09 14.17 7.39
C HIS A 382 -28.08 13.31 6.12
N PRO A 383 -26.98 12.59 5.83
CA PRO A 383 -27.01 11.53 4.83
C PRO A 383 -28.15 10.54 5.10
N ALA A 384 -28.86 10.10 4.04
CA ALA A 384 -30.08 9.30 4.17
C ALA A 384 -29.99 8.09 5.14
N PRO A 385 -28.90 7.30 5.18
CA PRO A 385 -28.78 6.19 6.13
C PRO A 385 -28.78 6.65 7.60
N VAL A 386 -28.17 7.80 7.87
CA VAL A 386 -28.06 8.38 9.22
C VAL A 386 -29.40 8.97 9.64
N ALA A 387 -30.05 9.73 8.76
CA ALA A 387 -31.37 10.31 9.00
C ALA A 387 -32.38 9.21 9.39
N LEU A 388 -32.38 8.09 8.66
CA LEU A 388 -33.26 6.96 8.90
C LEU A 388 -32.97 6.22 10.22
N ASP A 389 -31.69 6.03 10.62
CA ASP A 389 -31.38 5.46 11.95
C ASP A 389 -31.84 6.40 13.06
N LEU A 390 -31.62 7.72 12.93
CA LEU A 390 -32.07 8.71 13.91
C LEU A 390 -33.59 8.69 14.07
N GLU A 391 -34.35 8.71 12.98
CA GLU A 391 -35.81 8.69 13.00
C GLU A 391 -36.35 7.41 13.66
N ARG A 392 -35.95 6.24 13.14
CA ARG A 392 -36.38 4.92 13.66
C ARG A 392 -36.01 4.75 15.12
N ARG A 393 -34.83 5.24 15.51
CA ARG A 393 -34.35 5.22 16.90
C ARG A 393 -35.17 6.14 17.79
N GLY A 394 -35.46 7.36 17.33
CA GLY A 394 -36.28 8.33 18.04
C GLY A 394 -37.67 7.78 18.32
N GLU A 395 -38.35 7.23 17.31
CA GLU A 395 -39.67 6.61 17.49
C GLU A 395 -39.66 5.44 18.48
N ARG A 396 -38.67 4.55 18.35
CA ARG A 396 -38.53 3.41 19.25
C ARG A 396 -38.32 3.88 20.69
N LEU A 397 -37.46 4.88 20.89
CA LEU A 397 -37.16 5.43 22.22
C LEU A 397 -38.37 6.18 22.80
N ARG A 398 -39.10 6.98 22.00
CA ARG A 398 -40.37 7.61 22.41
C ARG A 398 -41.37 6.60 22.95
N ARG A 399 -41.62 5.52 22.19
CA ARG A 399 -42.50 4.41 22.62
C ARG A 399 -42.02 3.75 23.91
N ARG A 400 -40.70 3.56 24.07
CA ARG A 400 -40.12 2.94 25.26
C ARG A 400 -40.22 3.84 26.49
N VAL A 401 -39.93 5.13 26.37
CA VAL A 401 -40.02 6.12 27.46
C VAL A 401 -41.48 6.27 27.91
N ALA A 402 -42.43 6.38 26.97
CA ALA A 402 -43.86 6.46 27.29
C ALA A 402 -44.35 5.24 28.09
N ARG A 403 -43.91 4.03 27.73
CA ARG A 403 -44.25 2.79 28.48
C ARG A 403 -43.67 2.78 29.89
N LEU A 404 -42.46 3.30 30.07
CA LEU A 404 -41.81 3.37 31.39
C LEU A 404 -42.53 4.38 32.30
N ASN A 405 -42.92 5.53 31.76
CA ASN A 405 -43.64 6.57 32.50
C ASN A 405 -45.08 6.13 32.82
N GLY A 406 -45.81 5.57 31.85
CA GLY A 406 -47.18 5.05 32.06
C GLY A 406 -47.27 3.79 32.94
N GLY A 407 -46.15 3.10 33.17
CA GLY A 407 -46.06 1.99 34.13
C GLY A 407 -45.77 2.43 35.56
N GLN A 408 -45.30 3.67 35.78
CA GLN A 408 -45.12 4.25 37.11
C GLN A 408 -46.43 4.80 37.68
N ASP A 409 -47.36 5.25 36.83
CA ASP A 409 -48.70 5.72 37.24
C ASP A 409 -49.69 4.59 37.63
N ARG A 410 -49.30 3.31 37.49
CA ARG A 410 -50.17 2.16 37.80
C ARG A 410 -49.75 1.37 39.05
N ARG A 411 -49.22 2.04 40.09
CA ARG A 411 -49.05 1.41 41.41
C ARG A 411 -49.82 2.12 42.52
N PRO A 412 -50.98 1.60 42.92
CA PRO A 412 -51.30 1.41 44.33
C PRO A 412 -50.86 -0.01 44.73
N ARG A 413 -49.82 -0.13 45.55
CA ARG A 413 -49.53 -1.39 46.27
C ARG A 413 -50.48 -1.47 47.47
N GLN A 414 -51.64 -2.08 47.29
CA GLN A 414 -52.23 -2.85 48.38
C GLN A 414 -51.41 -4.14 48.51
N LEU A 415 -50.76 -4.31 49.65
CA LEU A 415 -50.26 -5.61 50.09
C LEU A 415 -51.47 -6.53 50.26
N LEU A 416 -51.51 -7.62 49.50
CA LEU A 416 -52.16 -8.84 49.92
C LEU A 416 -51.28 -10.03 49.50
N LEU A 417 -51.04 -10.85 50.50
CA LEU A 417 -50.19 -12.04 50.54
C LEU A 417 -50.76 -13.17 49.65
N VAL A 418 -49.94 -14.23 49.51
CA VAL A 418 -50.24 -15.55 48.88
C VAL A 418 -50.07 -15.54 47.36
N GLY A 419 -49.32 -16.43 46.70
CA GLY A 419 -48.52 -17.58 47.07
C GLY A 419 -48.12 -18.33 45.77
N GLN A 420 -47.03 -19.09 45.85
CA GLN A 420 -46.56 -20.10 44.89
C GLN A 420 -45.86 -19.68 43.58
N ALA A 421 -44.68 -20.30 43.39
CA ALA A 421 -43.86 -20.36 42.17
C ALA A 421 -44.45 -21.41 41.18
N PRO A 422 -44.00 -21.53 39.90
CA PRO A 422 -42.65 -21.98 39.59
C PRO A 422 -41.98 -21.41 38.31
N GLN A 423 -40.73 -21.84 38.16
CA GLN A 423 -39.72 -21.63 37.10
C GLN A 423 -40.16 -21.97 35.66
N ARG A 424 -39.60 -21.26 34.66
CA ARG A 424 -38.92 -21.76 33.41
C ARG A 424 -38.75 -20.61 32.40
N ARG A 425 -37.50 -20.19 32.11
CA ARG A 425 -36.57 -20.61 31.02
C ARG A 425 -36.82 -19.98 29.64
N HIS A 426 -35.79 -19.22 29.21
CA HIS A 426 -35.13 -19.23 27.91
C HIS A 426 -35.77 -18.70 26.61
N GLN A 427 -34.84 -18.11 25.83
CA GLN A 427 -34.79 -17.94 24.37
C GLN A 427 -35.52 -16.74 23.73
N ARG A 428 -34.71 -15.76 23.33
CA ARG A 428 -34.59 -15.30 21.92
C ARG A 428 -33.32 -14.45 21.75
N ARG A 429 -32.18 -15.14 21.53
CA ARG A 429 -31.06 -14.65 20.73
C ARG A 429 -31.37 -15.09 19.30
N LEU A 430 -31.29 -14.16 18.34
CA LEU A 430 -31.02 -14.34 16.89
C LEU A 430 -31.70 -13.21 16.09
N VAL A 431 -31.19 -11.98 16.19
CA VAL A 431 -31.38 -10.92 15.16
C VAL A 431 -30.17 -9.97 15.06
N GLY A 432 -29.30 -9.91 16.08
CA GLY A 432 -28.20 -8.93 16.13
C GLY A 432 -26.93 -9.21 15.32
N ALA A 433 -26.85 -10.32 14.56
CA ALA A 433 -25.61 -10.74 13.91
C ALA A 433 -25.47 -10.32 12.42
N ALA A 434 -26.55 -9.90 11.76
CA ALA A 434 -26.50 -9.60 10.32
C ALA A 434 -26.06 -8.17 9.99
N LEU A 435 -26.27 -7.20 10.89
CA LEU A 435 -25.95 -5.78 10.66
C LEU A 435 -24.55 -5.35 11.14
N THR A 436 -23.74 -6.29 11.63
CA THR A 436 -22.37 -5.99 12.07
C THR A 436 -21.32 -6.17 10.98
N ARG A 437 -21.60 -6.96 9.92
CA ARG A 437 -20.65 -7.17 8.81
C ARG A 437 -20.65 -6.04 7.76
N ASP A 438 -21.80 -5.42 7.47
CA ASP A 438 -21.88 -4.37 6.44
C ASP A 438 -21.15 -3.06 6.80
N LEU A 439 -20.75 -2.89 8.06
CA LEU A 439 -19.94 -1.76 8.55
C LEU A 439 -18.46 -2.13 8.76
N GLU A 440 -18.09 -3.41 8.65
CA GLU A 440 -16.69 -3.86 8.72
C GLU A 440 -15.93 -3.56 7.43
N ASP A 441 -16.62 -3.42 6.29
CA ASP A 441 -16.01 -3.11 4.99
C ASP A 441 -15.96 -1.60 4.65
N ARG A 442 -16.48 -0.71 5.51
CA ARG A 442 -16.56 0.74 5.24
C ARG A 442 -16.05 1.66 6.37
N LEU A 443 -15.40 1.13 7.40
CA LEU A 443 -14.79 1.89 8.52
C LEU A 443 -13.39 1.41 8.82
#